data_AF-A0A1G3Q7H1-F1
#
_entry.id   AF-A0A1G3Q7H1-F1
#
_cell.length_a   1.000
_cell.length_b   1.000
_cell.length_c   1.000
_cell.angle_alpha   90.00
_cell.angle_beta   90.00
_cell.angle_gamma   90.00
#
_symmetry.space_group_name_H-M   'P 1'
#
loop_
_entity.id
_entity.type
_entity.pdbx_description
1 polymer ?
#
loop_
_entity_poly.entity_id
_entity_poly.type
_entity_poly.pdbx_seq_one_letter_code
_entity_poly.pdbx_strand_id
1 'polypeptide(L)'
;MKIKLYTAISAIVLSILIVSCSNITGEKNQILYELNDEVSGIVQYNEDSGSIGIEDQEKINQAILRIGKILDRAKAVSIQLKDKEKKLFDEAVAQQLSRLYGSIQEPLYRELLKYKIQ
;
A
#
# COMPACT_ATOMS: atom_id res chain seq x y z
N MET A 1 31.90 -41.54 -43.95
CA MET A 1 31.17 -40.26 -43.81
C MET A 1 31.23 -39.83 -42.36
N LYS A 2 31.76 -38.63 -42.07
CA LYS A 2 31.83 -38.03 -40.74
C LYS A 2 30.81 -36.89 -40.68
N ILE A 3 29.81 -36.97 -39.81
CA ILE A 3 29.00 -35.82 -39.45
C ILE A 3 29.38 -35.46 -38.02
N LYS A 4 30.04 -34.31 -37.87
CA LYS A 4 30.26 -33.63 -36.59
C LYS A 4 29.02 -32.80 -36.32
N LEU A 5 28.32 -33.06 -35.22
CA LEU A 5 27.28 -32.15 -34.72
C LEU A 5 27.90 -31.32 -33.59
N TYR A 6 28.33 -30.11 -33.94
CA TYR A 6 28.54 -29.04 -32.97
C TYR A 6 27.24 -28.28 -32.86
N THR A 7 26.47 -28.53 -31.80
CA THR A 7 25.26 -27.75 -31.53
C THR A 7 25.56 -26.73 -30.43
N ALA A 8 25.87 -25.54 -30.91
CA ALA A 8 25.48 -24.22 -30.41
C ALA A 8 25.50 -23.97 -28.89
N ILE A 9 26.58 -23.34 -28.43
CA ILE A 9 26.53 -22.30 -27.42
C ILE A 9 25.82 -21.10 -28.05
N SER A 10 24.69 -20.65 -27.50
CA SER A 10 24.18 -19.29 -27.67
C SER A 10 23.28 -18.89 -26.51
N ALA A 11 23.87 -18.09 -25.63
CA ALA A 11 23.28 -17.08 -24.77
C ALA A 11 21.75 -16.88 -24.85
N ILE A 12 21.06 -17.28 -23.79
CA ILE A 12 19.88 -16.54 -23.29
C ILE A 12 20.09 -16.34 -21.79
N VAL A 13 21.16 -15.64 -21.46
CA VAL A 13 21.23 -14.82 -20.25
C VAL A 13 20.71 -13.45 -20.68
N LEU A 14 19.95 -12.79 -19.80
CA LEU A 14 19.58 -11.36 -19.89
C LEU A 14 18.38 -10.99 -20.78
N SER A 15 17.15 -11.25 -20.32
CA SER A 15 15.98 -10.50 -20.84
C SER A 15 14.85 -10.31 -19.82
N ILE A 16 15.17 -10.31 -18.52
CA ILE A 16 14.25 -9.78 -17.49
C ILE A 16 14.91 -8.55 -16.87
N LEU A 17 15.31 -7.60 -17.73
CA LEU A 17 15.21 -6.20 -17.34
C LEU A 17 13.72 -5.87 -17.50
N ILE A 18 12.97 -6.01 -16.40
CA ILE A 18 11.64 -5.43 -16.29
C ILE A 18 11.86 -3.93 -16.48
N VAL A 19 11.51 -3.45 -17.67
CA VAL A 19 11.26 -2.05 -17.95
C VAL A 19 10.01 -1.69 -17.13
N SER A 20 10.18 -1.48 -15.83
CA SER A 20 9.23 -0.70 -15.04
C SER A 20 9.58 0.75 -15.28
N CYS A 21 9.14 1.27 -16.44
CA CYS A 21 8.94 2.71 -16.61
C CYS A 21 7.98 3.12 -15.50
N SER A 22 8.56 3.57 -14.39
CA SER A 22 7.88 3.71 -13.11
C SER A 22 6.86 4.83 -13.23
N ASN A 23 5.59 4.50 -13.43
CA ASN A 23 4.47 5.43 -13.35
C ASN A 23 4.18 5.75 -11.87
N ILE A 24 5.20 6.23 -11.15
CA ILE A 24 5.18 6.59 -9.73
C ILE A 24 4.05 7.60 -9.44
N THR A 25 3.75 8.48 -10.40
CA THR A 25 2.62 9.43 -10.30
C THR A 25 1.26 8.72 -10.34
N GLY A 26 1.09 7.69 -11.17
CA GLY A 26 -0.12 6.88 -11.16
C GLY A 26 -0.26 6.07 -9.88
N GLU A 27 0.84 5.47 -9.43
CA GLU A 27 0.87 4.62 -8.24
C GLU A 27 0.58 5.40 -6.95
N LYS A 28 1.15 6.60 -6.77
CA LYS A 28 0.87 7.44 -5.60
C LYS A 28 -0.61 7.82 -5.52
N ASN A 29 -1.24 8.15 -6.65
CA ASN A 29 -2.65 8.53 -6.69
C ASN A 29 -3.56 7.35 -6.39
N GLN A 30 -3.21 6.17 -6.91
CA GLN A 30 -3.93 4.93 -6.62
C GLN A 30 -3.84 4.59 -5.12
N ILE A 31 -2.66 4.72 -4.50
CA ILE A 31 -2.48 4.51 -3.06
C ILE A 31 -3.36 5.46 -2.24
N LEU A 32 -3.40 6.75 -2.59
CA LEU A 32 -4.25 7.72 -1.87
C LEU A 32 -5.74 7.39 -2.01
N TYR A 33 -6.16 6.92 -3.19
CA TYR A 33 -7.54 6.50 -3.43
C TYR A 33 -7.91 5.27 -2.58
N GLU A 34 -7.12 4.20 -2.66
CA GLU A 34 -7.33 2.96 -1.90
C GLU A 34 -7.31 3.22 -0.39
N LEU A 35 -6.37 4.04 0.09
CA LEU A 35 -6.29 4.41 1.50
C LEU A 35 -7.54 5.17 1.95
N ASN A 36 -8.01 6.13 1.14
CA ASN A 36 -9.19 6.91 1.47
C ASN A 36 -10.47 6.05 1.47
N ASP A 37 -10.59 5.09 0.55
CA ASP A 37 -11.73 4.17 0.47
C ASP A 37 -11.83 3.30 1.74
N GLU A 38 -10.73 2.65 2.13
CA GLU A 38 -10.68 1.82 3.34
C GLU A 38 -10.91 2.64 4.62
N VAL A 39 -10.27 3.81 4.73
CA VAL A 39 -10.46 4.70 5.90
C VAL A 39 -11.90 5.18 5.99
N SER A 40 -12.49 5.62 4.88
CA SER A 40 -13.88 6.10 4.87
C SER A 40 -14.85 4.98 5.19
N GLY A 41 -14.59 3.75 4.70
CA GLY A 41 -15.37 2.57 5.05
C GLY A 41 -15.38 2.29 6.55
N ILE A 42 -14.22 2.36 7.23
CA ILE A 42 -14.16 2.17 8.69
C ILE A 42 -14.85 3.31 9.45
N VAL A 43 -14.62 4.56 9.04
CA VAL A 43 -15.21 5.74 9.69
C VAL A 43 -16.73 5.67 9.61
N GLN A 44 -17.28 5.49 8.41
CA GLN A 44 -18.73 5.39 8.19
C GLN A 44 -19.31 4.21 8.96
N TYR A 45 -18.62 3.07 8.97
CA TYR A 45 -19.06 1.90 9.70
C TYR A 45 -19.18 2.15 11.20
N ASN A 46 -18.26 2.89 11.80
CA ASN A 46 -18.31 3.22 13.22
C ASN A 46 -19.32 4.34 13.56
N GLU A 47 -19.65 5.21 12.59
CA GLU A 47 -20.73 6.19 12.73
C GLU A 47 -22.12 5.53 12.66
N ASP A 48 -22.30 4.54 11.78
CA ASP A 48 -23.57 3.85 11.55
C ASP A 48 -23.85 2.74 12.58
N SER A 49 -22.80 2.11 13.13
CA SER A 49 -22.92 0.97 14.04
C SER A 49 -22.96 1.44 15.50
N GLY A 50 -24.15 1.78 16.01
CA GLY A 50 -24.37 2.20 17.40
C GLY A 50 -23.87 1.21 18.49
N SER A 51 -23.54 -0.03 18.11
CA SER A 51 -22.65 -0.92 18.86
C SER A 51 -21.97 -1.91 17.91
N ILE A 52 -20.63 -2.02 17.95
CA ILE A 52 -19.85 -2.94 17.11
C ILE A 52 -20.06 -4.38 17.60
N GLY A 53 -20.72 -5.21 16.79
CA GLY A 53 -20.82 -6.66 17.02
C GLY A 53 -19.50 -7.40 16.72
N ILE A 54 -19.43 -8.70 17.04
CA ILE A 54 -18.22 -9.51 16.80
C ILE A 54 -17.89 -9.63 15.30
N GLU A 55 -18.92 -9.78 14.44
CA GLU A 55 -18.74 -9.80 12.99
C GLU A 55 -18.20 -8.47 12.46
N ASP A 56 -18.61 -7.39 13.11
CA ASP A 56 -18.22 -6.03 12.76
C ASP A 56 -16.76 -5.76 13.11
N GLN A 57 -16.32 -6.31 14.24
CA GLN A 57 -14.93 -6.27 14.67
C GLN A 57 -14.00 -7.00 13.68
N GLU A 58 -14.43 -8.14 13.11
CA GLU A 58 -13.63 -8.86 12.12
C GLU A 58 -13.48 -8.09 10.80
N LYS A 59 -14.55 -7.43 10.33
CA LYS A 59 -14.49 -6.56 9.14
C LYS A 59 -13.53 -5.39 9.34
N ILE A 60 -13.58 -4.76 10.51
CA ILE A 60 -12.64 -3.70 10.91
C ILE A 60 -11.21 -4.25 10.92
N ASN A 61 -10.97 -5.40 11.55
CA ASN A 61 -9.63 -6.01 11.60
C ASN A 61 -9.07 -6.28 10.19
N GLN A 62 -9.89 -6.82 9.28
CA GLN A 62 -9.48 -7.05 7.89
C GLN A 62 -9.20 -5.74 7.14
N ALA A 63 -10.00 -4.70 7.35
CA ALA A 63 -9.76 -3.38 6.77
C ALA A 63 -8.45 -2.78 7.28
N ILE A 64 -8.15 -2.90 8.58
CA ILE A 64 -6.88 -2.49 9.18
C ILE A 64 -5.68 -3.21 8.53
N LEU A 65 -5.79 -4.51 8.26
CA LEU A 65 -4.73 -5.26 7.55
C LEU A 65 -4.54 -4.78 6.11
N ARG A 66 -5.62 -4.43 5.40
CA ARG A 66 -5.53 -3.85 4.05
C ARG A 66 -4.88 -2.47 4.07
N ILE A 67 -5.25 -1.62 5.02
CA ILE A 67 -4.62 -0.32 5.26
C ILE A 67 -3.12 -0.49 5.53
N GLY A 68 -2.71 -1.44 6.37
CA GLY A 68 -1.29 -1.74 6.60
C GLY A 68 -0.51 -2.03 5.31
N LYS A 69 -1.07 -2.88 4.42
CA LYS A 69 -0.46 -3.17 3.11
C LYS A 69 -0.38 -1.95 2.19
N ILE A 70 -1.40 -1.08 2.22
CA ILE A 70 -1.42 0.17 1.46
C ILE A 70 -0.33 1.12 1.98
N LEU A 71 -0.13 1.19 3.30
CA LEU A 71 0.92 2.01 3.91
C LEU A 71 2.34 1.51 3.58
N ASP A 72 2.55 0.20 3.50
CA ASP A 72 3.83 -0.36 3.05
C ASP A 72 4.15 0.05 1.61
N ARG A 73 3.15 0.00 0.72
CA ARG A 73 3.27 0.51 -0.66
C ARG A 73 3.52 2.02 -0.67
N ALA A 74 2.81 2.77 0.17
CA ALA A 74 2.99 4.21 0.32
C ALA A 74 4.43 4.55 0.72
N LYS A 75 5.01 3.80 1.65
CA LYS A 75 6.41 3.96 2.06
C LYS A 75 7.38 3.72 0.89
N ALA A 76 7.18 2.63 0.14
CA ALA A 76 8.02 2.31 -1.02
C ALA A 76 7.95 3.37 -2.12
N VAL A 77 6.76 3.94 -2.37
CA VAL A 77 6.56 5.03 -3.33
C VAL A 77 7.14 6.35 -2.81
N SER A 78 6.95 6.68 -1.53
CA SER A 78 7.44 7.90 -0.89
C SER A 78 8.95 8.08 -1.03
N ILE A 79 9.74 7.00 -0.92
CA ILE A 79 11.21 7.00 -1.09
C ILE A 79 11.62 7.36 -2.53
N GLN A 80 10.75 7.11 -3.52
CA GLN A 80 11.01 7.37 -4.94
C GLN A 80 10.52 8.75 -5.39
N LEU A 81 9.77 9.47 -4.55
CA LEU A 81 9.25 10.80 -4.85
C LEU A 81 10.30 11.88 -4.61
N LYS A 82 10.22 12.98 -5.39
CA LYS A 82 10.98 14.20 -5.16
C LYS A 82 10.49 14.89 -3.88
N ASP A 83 11.37 15.57 -3.15
CA ASP A 83 11.08 16.19 -1.83
C ASP A 83 9.73 16.91 -1.72
N LYS A 84 9.40 17.76 -2.70
CA LYS A 84 8.12 18.50 -2.70
C LYS A 84 6.91 17.57 -2.83
N GLU A 85 6.99 16.58 -3.73
CA GLU A 85 5.90 15.63 -3.96
C GLU A 85 5.81 14.61 -2.82
N LYS A 86 6.96 14.17 -2.29
CA LYS A 86 7.06 13.32 -1.11
C LYS A 86 6.34 13.96 0.06
N LYS A 87 6.64 15.23 0.36
CA LYS A 87 6.01 15.97 1.46
C LYS A 87 4.49 16.01 1.32
N LEU A 88 3.98 16.38 0.15
CA LEU A 88 2.53 16.45 -0.11
C LEU A 88 1.86 15.07 0.01
N PHE A 89 2.53 14.03 -0.48
CA PHE A 89 2.04 12.66 -0.41
C PHE A 89 2.01 12.14 1.04
N ASP A 90 3.10 12.34 1.79
CA ASP A 90 3.20 11.94 3.20
C ASP A 90 2.19 12.70 4.06
N GLU A 91 1.96 14.00 3.80
CA GLU A 91 0.93 14.80 4.45
C GLU A 91 -0.49 14.26 4.18
N ALA A 92 -0.79 13.89 2.93
CA ALA A 92 -2.08 13.30 2.57
C ALA A 92 -2.30 11.95 3.26
N VAL A 93 -1.29 11.08 3.29
CA VAL A 93 -1.34 9.81 4.03
C VAL A 93 -1.55 10.06 5.53
N ALA A 94 -0.82 11.01 6.11
CA ALA A 94 -0.94 11.36 7.53
C ALA A 94 -2.34 11.89 7.89
N GLN A 95 -2.96 12.70 7.03
CA GLN A 95 -4.33 13.18 7.23
C GLN A 95 -5.34 12.03 7.25
N GLN A 96 -5.20 11.05 6.36
CA GLN A 96 -6.07 9.87 6.35
C GLN A 96 -5.91 9.02 7.62
N LEU A 97 -4.68 8.83 8.09
CA LEU A 97 -4.42 8.13 9.35
C LEU A 97 -4.98 8.88 10.57
N SER A 98 -4.93 10.22 10.55
CA SER A 98 -5.53 11.03 11.61
C SER A 98 -7.06 10.92 11.65
N ARG A 99 -7.72 10.83 10.49
CA ARG A 99 -9.16 10.57 10.41
C ARG A 99 -9.50 9.22 11.00
N LEU A 100 -8.74 8.18 10.61
CA LEU A 100 -8.93 6.83 11.10
C LEU A 100 -8.75 6.73 12.62
N TYR A 101 -7.75 7.42 13.19
CA TYR A 101 -7.50 7.46 14.63
C TYR A 101 -8.73 7.94 15.42
N GLY A 102 -9.43 8.96 14.92
CA GLY A 102 -10.66 9.46 15.55
C GLY A 102 -11.81 8.44 15.56
N SER A 103 -11.67 7.34 14.81
CA SER A 103 -12.73 6.38 14.59
C SER A 103 -12.41 4.96 15.09
N ILE A 104 -11.18 4.62 15.48
CA ILE A 104 -10.82 3.25 15.90
C ILE A 104 -10.31 3.17 17.35
N GLN A 105 -10.34 1.97 17.93
CA GLN A 105 -9.80 1.72 19.27
C GLN A 105 -8.26 1.74 19.30
N GLU A 106 -7.70 2.22 20.42
CA GLU A 106 -6.27 2.42 20.66
C GLU A 106 -5.36 1.19 20.36
N PRO A 107 -5.72 -0.07 20.67
CA PRO A 107 -4.86 -1.23 20.35
C PRO A 107 -4.67 -1.44 18.85
N LEU A 108 -5.71 -1.25 18.04
CA LEU A 108 -5.65 -1.38 16.58
C LEU A 108 -4.83 -0.26 15.96
N TYR A 109 -4.92 0.95 16.53
CA TYR A 109 -4.09 2.07 16.13
C TYR A 109 -2.60 1.80 16.32
N ARG A 110 -2.21 1.18 17.44
CA ARG A 110 -0.80 0.81 17.69
C ARG A 110 -0.26 -0.18 16.67
N GLU A 111 -1.10 -1.10 16.18
CA GLU A 111 -0.71 -2.03 15.12
C GLU A 111 -0.46 -1.28 13.79
N LEU A 112 -1.32 -0.31 13.46
CA LEU A 112 -1.16 0.54 12.26
C LEU A 112 0.08 1.42 12.31
N LEU A 113 0.45 1.93 13.48
CA LEU A 113 1.62 2.79 13.62
C LEU A 113 2.94 2.11 13.24
N LYS A 114 3.00 0.77 13.26
CA LYS A 114 4.17 0.02 12.77
C LYS A 114 4.49 0.30 11.29
N TYR A 115 3.48 0.71 10.52
CA TYR A 115 3.54 0.96 9.08
C TYR A 115 3.65 2.45 8.74
N LYS A 116 3.68 3.35 9.75
CA LYS A 116 3.78 4.80 9.52
C LYS A 116 5.07 5.12 8.78
N ILE A 117 4.95 5.96 7.74
CA ILE A 117 6.10 6.52 7.02
C ILE A 117 6.81 7.48 7.98
N GLN A 118 8.07 7.17 8.32
CA GLN A 118 8.94 8.01 9.15
C GLN A 118 9.45 9.22 8.36
#